data_AF-A0A4P2QIT4-F1
#
_entry.id   AF-A0A4P2QIT4-F1
#
_cell.length_a   1.000
_cell.length_b   1.000
_cell.length_c   1.000
_cell.angle_alpha   90.00
_cell.angle_beta   90.00
_cell.angle_gamma   90.00
#
_symmetry.space_group_name_H-M   'P 1'
#
loop_
_entity.id
_entity.type
_entity.pdbx_description
1 polymer ?
#
loop_
_entity_poly.entity_id
_entity_poly.type
_entity_poly.pdbx_seq_one_letter_code
_entity_poly.pdbx_strand_id
1 'polypeptide(L)'
;MRAGAPLAMALSLAGCARGAAGPPPELVTARAAVVQAQDNPLSPLAIAELKRAEQALAIAEREARERPRSAAARDAAYVARRRAQCSLLTSLVRANQSALARARQTLEGLRARGARGARGPAARDRPPALPDDVDLEPDILDP
;
A
#
# COMPACT_ATOMS: atom_id res chain seq x y z
N MET A 1 70.63 -10.55 47.58
CA MET A 1 69.32 -11.22 47.59
C MET A 1 68.25 -10.16 47.88
N ARG A 2 67.46 -9.76 46.89
CA ARG A 2 66.34 -8.84 47.05
C ARG A 2 65.10 -9.51 46.45
N ALA A 3 64.20 -9.90 47.33
CA ALA A 3 62.85 -10.30 46.99
C ALA A 3 62.02 -9.04 46.71
N GLY A 4 61.24 -9.05 45.65
CA GLY A 4 60.28 -8.00 45.30
C GLY A 4 59.19 -8.63 44.44
N ALA A 5 58.02 -8.83 45.04
CA ALA A 5 56.91 -9.64 44.55
C ALA A 5 56.24 -9.09 43.28
N PRO A 6 55.64 -9.95 42.44
CA PRO A 6 54.88 -9.53 41.26
C PRO A 6 53.54 -8.92 41.68
N LEU A 7 53.28 -7.70 41.22
CA LEU A 7 52.02 -6.98 41.39
C LEU A 7 50.98 -7.60 40.44
N ALA A 8 50.31 -8.65 40.90
CA ALA A 8 49.18 -9.26 40.22
C ALA A 8 47.96 -8.32 40.29
N MET A 9 47.77 -7.53 39.24
CA MET A 9 46.62 -6.66 39.07
C MET A 9 45.41 -7.51 38.64
N ALA A 10 44.66 -8.00 39.64
CA ALA A 10 43.38 -8.64 39.43
C ALA A 10 42.34 -7.59 38.99
N LEU A 11 42.13 -7.46 37.68
CA LEU A 11 40.96 -6.75 37.14
C LEU A 11 39.72 -7.63 37.36
N SER A 12 39.07 -7.44 38.50
CA SER A 12 37.71 -7.90 38.75
C SER A 12 36.72 -7.11 37.88
N LEU A 13 36.53 -7.56 36.63
CA LEU A 13 35.35 -7.20 35.83
C LEU A 13 34.13 -7.98 36.36
N ALA A 14 33.70 -7.62 37.57
CA ALA A 14 32.44 -8.08 38.13
C ALA A 14 31.29 -7.27 37.48
N GLY A 15 30.57 -7.95 36.59
CA GLY A 15 29.14 -7.82 36.29
C GLY A 15 28.44 -6.47 36.44
N CYS A 16 28.26 -5.74 35.34
CA CYS A 16 27.26 -4.67 35.20
C CYS A 16 26.40 -4.82 33.92
N ALA A 17 25.97 -6.04 33.54
CA ALA A 17 25.08 -6.24 32.39
C ALA A 17 23.85 -7.15 32.69
N ARG A 18 23.44 -7.28 33.96
CA ARG A 18 22.31 -8.15 34.36
C ARG A 18 20.99 -7.40 34.65
N GLY A 19 20.88 -6.11 34.33
CA GLY A 19 19.77 -5.27 34.83
C GLY A 19 18.85 -4.62 33.78
N ALA A 20 19.28 -4.45 32.53
CA ALA A 20 18.42 -3.86 31.50
C ALA A 20 17.72 -4.99 30.75
N ALA A 21 16.54 -5.39 31.22
CA ALA A 21 15.63 -6.21 30.44
C ALA A 21 15.38 -5.50 29.10
N GLY A 22 16.00 -5.98 28.02
CA GLY A 22 15.81 -5.44 26.68
C GLY A 22 14.32 -5.39 26.30
N PRO A 23 13.96 -4.52 25.34
CA PRO A 23 12.57 -4.38 24.92
C PRO A 23 12.00 -5.74 24.50
N PRO A 24 10.71 -6.01 24.78
CA PRO A 24 10.09 -7.26 24.38
C PRO A 24 10.18 -7.41 22.85
N PRO A 25 10.39 -8.65 22.34
CA PRO A 25 10.58 -8.88 20.91
C PRO A 25 9.40 -8.36 20.07
N GLU A 26 8.18 -8.41 20.61
CA GLU A 26 6.99 -7.88 19.97
C GLU A 26 7.12 -6.38 19.68
N LEU A 27 7.67 -5.60 20.61
CA LEU A 27 7.87 -4.17 20.42
C LEU A 27 8.92 -3.88 19.33
N VAL A 28 9.98 -4.68 19.28
CA VAL A 28 11.00 -4.57 18.22
C VAL A 28 10.37 -4.84 16.85
N THR A 29 9.58 -5.91 16.73
CA THR A 29 8.89 -6.23 15.47
C THR A 29 7.85 -5.17 15.08
N ALA A 30 7.16 -4.57 16.06
CA ALA A 30 6.19 -3.51 15.82
C ALA A 30 6.85 -2.24 15.28
N ARG A 31 7.98 -1.83 15.88
CA ARG A 31 8.79 -0.70 15.41
C ARG A 31 9.24 -0.90 13.97
N ALA A 32 9.81 -2.06 13.67
CA ALA A 32 10.25 -2.39 12.31
C ALA A 32 9.09 -2.35 11.31
N ALA A 33 7.91 -2.88 11.68
CA ALA A 33 6.74 -2.86 10.80
C ALA A 33 6.20 -1.44 10.54
N VAL A 34 6.17 -0.57 11.56
CA VAL A 34 5.75 0.83 11.39
C VAL A 34 6.74 1.59 10.52
N VAL A 35 8.05 1.44 10.73
CA VAL A 35 9.09 2.04 9.88
C VAL A 35 8.94 1.57 8.44
N GLN A 36 8.78 0.26 8.21
CA GLN A 36 8.53 -0.28 6.88
C GLN A 36 7.28 0.33 6.22
N ALA A 37 6.22 0.58 6.98
CA ALA A 37 5.01 1.21 6.48
C ALA A 37 5.17 2.71 6.20
N GLN A 38 6.01 3.42 6.97
CA GLN A 38 6.35 4.82 6.75
C GLN A 38 7.20 4.99 5.48
N ASP A 39 8.24 4.17 5.34
CA ASP A 39 9.21 4.22 4.23
C ASP A 39 8.63 3.68 2.92
N ASN A 40 7.43 3.10 2.95
CA ASN A 40 6.78 2.62 1.74
C ASN A 40 6.41 3.81 0.83
N PRO A 41 6.80 3.79 -0.46
CA PRO A 41 6.51 4.91 -1.38
C PRO A 41 5.01 5.12 -1.64
N LEU A 42 4.17 4.11 -1.36
CA LEU A 42 2.72 4.19 -1.45
C LEU A 42 2.06 4.59 -0.13
N SER A 43 2.82 4.83 0.96
CA SER A 43 2.29 5.22 2.27
C SER A 43 1.31 6.41 2.25
N PRO A 44 1.46 7.43 1.35
CA PRO A 44 0.48 8.51 1.25
C PRO A 44 -0.93 8.02 0.89
N LEU A 45 -1.05 6.86 0.22
CA LEU A 45 -2.33 6.28 -0.14
C LEU A 45 -3.06 5.65 1.05
N ALA A 46 -2.43 5.40 2.20
CA ALA A 46 -3.08 4.84 3.39
C ALA A 46 -2.73 5.55 4.71
N ILE A 47 -2.56 6.88 4.67
CA ILE A 47 -2.16 7.70 5.84
C ILE A 47 -3.02 7.44 7.09
N ALA A 48 -4.32 7.22 6.94
CA ALA A 48 -5.20 6.95 8.08
C ALA A 48 -4.82 5.65 8.82
N GLU A 49 -4.50 4.58 8.10
CA GLU A 49 -4.07 3.32 8.71
C GLU A 49 -2.66 3.42 9.27
N LEU A 50 -1.77 4.16 8.60
CA LEU A 50 -0.44 4.43 9.11
C LEU A 50 -0.49 5.18 10.45
N LYS A 51 -1.28 6.26 10.56
CA LYS A 51 -1.45 7.01 11.82
C LYS A 51 -1.99 6.13 12.94
N ARG A 52 -2.91 5.22 12.64
CA ARG A 52 -3.45 4.28 13.63
C ARG A 52 -2.37 3.28 14.10
N ALA A 53 -1.46 2.87 13.21
CA ALA A 53 -0.32 2.03 13.57
C ALA A 53 0.67 2.77 14.49
N GLU A 54 0.98 4.03 14.17
CA GLU A 54 1.85 4.90 14.99
C GLU A 54 1.27 5.14 16.38
N GLN A 55 -0.04 5.42 16.47
CA GLN A 55 -0.74 5.58 17.75
C GLN A 55 -0.66 4.32 18.60
N ALA A 56 -0.90 3.15 18.00
CA ALA A 56 -0.79 1.88 18.72
C ALA A 56 0.65 1.59 19.15
N LEU A 57 1.65 1.95 18.35
CA LEU A 57 3.06 1.82 18.71
C LEU A 57 3.40 2.74 19.89
N ALA A 58 2.93 3.98 19.88
CA ALA A 58 3.14 4.92 20.98
C ALA A 58 2.55 4.40 22.31
N ILE A 59 1.39 3.75 22.25
CA ILE A 59 0.79 3.04 23.40
C ILE A 59 1.71 1.90 23.85
N ALA A 60 2.15 1.04 22.94
CA ALA A 60 3.02 -0.10 23.26
C ALA A 60 4.34 0.35 23.90
N GLU A 61 4.92 1.43 23.42
CA GLU A 61 6.16 1.99 23.98
C GLU A 61 5.96 2.58 25.36
N ARG A 62 4.82 3.25 25.61
CA ARG A 62 4.47 3.75 26.94
C ARG A 62 4.29 2.59 27.93
N GLU A 63 3.50 1.59 27.57
CA GLU A 63 3.27 0.40 28.41
C GLU A 63 4.58 -0.36 28.68
N ALA A 64 5.48 -0.45 27.69
CA ALA A 64 6.78 -1.12 27.87
C ALA A 64 7.73 -0.32 28.78
N ARG A 65 7.66 1.02 28.78
CA ARG A 65 8.44 1.87 29.70
C ARG A 65 7.93 1.76 31.13
N GLU A 66 6.61 1.76 31.32
CA GLU A 66 5.99 1.71 32.66
C GLU A 66 6.02 0.31 33.26
N ARG A 67 5.72 -0.71 32.45
CA ARG A 67 5.61 -2.11 32.87
C ARG A 67 6.29 -3.02 31.84
N PRO A 68 7.63 -3.16 31.93
CA PRO A 68 8.38 -4.01 31.02
C PRO A 68 7.81 -5.43 31.00
N ARG A 69 7.64 -5.99 29.79
CA ARG A 69 7.11 -7.36 29.56
C ARG A 69 5.65 -7.60 29.97
N SER A 70 4.88 -6.55 30.26
CA SER A 70 3.44 -6.69 30.51
C SER A 70 2.69 -7.28 29.31
N ALA A 71 1.57 -7.96 29.56
CA ALA A 71 0.67 -8.41 28.49
C ALA A 71 0.15 -7.21 27.67
N ALA A 72 -0.22 -6.11 28.35
CA ALA A 72 -0.67 -4.88 27.71
C ALA A 72 0.34 -4.31 26.70
N ALA A 73 1.64 -4.28 27.04
CA ALA A 73 2.69 -3.84 26.12
C ALA A 73 2.79 -4.76 24.89
N ARG A 74 2.68 -6.08 25.08
CA ARG A 74 2.73 -7.07 24.00
C ARG A 74 1.51 -6.98 23.08
N ASP A 75 0.32 -6.82 23.65
CA ASP A 75 -0.94 -6.69 22.91
C ASP A 75 -0.96 -5.39 22.09
N ALA A 76 -0.56 -4.28 22.70
CA ALA A 76 -0.42 -3.01 21.98
C ALA A 76 0.61 -3.10 20.85
N ALA A 77 1.75 -3.75 21.08
CA ALA A 77 2.77 -3.98 20.04
C ALA A 77 2.22 -4.86 18.90
N TYR A 78 1.46 -5.91 19.23
CA TYR A 78 0.77 -6.73 18.24
C TYR A 78 -0.20 -5.90 17.39
N VAL A 79 -1.04 -5.07 18.01
CA VAL A 79 -1.99 -4.19 17.30
C VAL A 79 -1.24 -3.22 16.39
N ALA A 80 -0.17 -2.60 16.86
CA ALA A 80 0.66 -1.70 16.07
C ALA A 80 1.21 -2.39 14.82
N ARG A 81 1.80 -3.59 14.99
CA ARG A 81 2.30 -4.40 13.88
C ARG A 81 1.20 -4.74 12.87
N ARG A 82 0.02 -5.17 13.33
CA ARG A 82 -1.09 -5.52 12.44
C ARG A 82 -1.62 -4.31 11.67
N ARG A 83 -1.73 -3.15 12.32
CA ARG A 83 -2.15 -1.90 11.66
C ARG A 83 -1.13 -1.44 10.62
N ALA A 84 0.17 -1.56 10.90
CA ALA A 84 1.22 -1.27 9.92
C ALA A 84 1.10 -2.16 8.67
N GLN A 85 0.86 -3.46 8.86
CA GLN A 85 0.60 -4.40 7.76
C GLN A 85 -0.67 -4.04 6.96
N CYS A 86 -1.75 -3.65 7.64
CA CYS A 86 -2.97 -3.17 6.98
C CYS A 86 -2.73 -1.90 6.16
N SER A 87 -1.90 -0.97 6.66
CA SER A 87 -1.51 0.24 5.93
C SER A 87 -0.81 -0.12 4.61
N LEU A 88 0.21 -1.00 4.67
CA LEU A 88 0.93 -1.48 3.49
C LEU A 88 0.00 -2.10 2.43
N LEU A 89 -0.89 -2.99 2.86
CA LEU A 89 -1.87 -3.64 1.99
C LEU A 89 -2.85 -2.62 1.38
N THR A 90 -3.37 -1.72 2.20
CA THR A 90 -4.32 -0.70 1.75
C THR A 90 -3.69 0.23 0.72
N SER A 91 -2.45 0.64 0.94
CA SER A 91 -1.68 1.45 -0.01
C SER A 91 -1.52 0.74 -1.36
N LEU A 92 -1.16 -0.54 -1.35
CA LEU A 92 -1.02 -1.35 -2.57
C LEU A 92 -2.35 -1.49 -3.32
N VAL A 93 -3.43 -1.79 -2.60
CA VAL A 93 -4.78 -1.92 -3.19
C VAL A 93 -5.22 -0.62 -3.86
N ARG A 94 -5.04 0.52 -3.20
CA ARG A 94 -5.38 1.84 -3.75
C ARG A 94 -4.54 2.20 -4.96
N ALA A 95 -3.25 1.87 -4.95
CA ALA A 95 -2.37 2.06 -6.12
C ALA A 95 -2.86 1.23 -7.32
N ASN A 96 -3.19 -0.04 -7.11
CA ASN A 96 -3.69 -0.94 -8.15
C ASN A 96 -5.04 -0.48 -8.71
N GLN A 97 -5.96 -0.04 -7.85
CA GLN A 97 -7.24 0.54 -8.28
C GLN A 97 -7.04 1.77 -9.16
N SER A 98 -6.11 2.65 -8.77
CA SER A 98 -5.78 3.86 -9.53
C SER A 98 -5.14 3.52 -10.89
N ALA A 99 -4.25 2.53 -10.94
CA ALA A 99 -3.66 2.03 -12.17
C ALA A 99 -4.72 1.42 -13.11
N LEU A 100 -5.64 0.62 -12.57
CA LEU A 100 -6.74 0.02 -13.32
C LEU A 100 -7.68 1.07 -13.90
N ALA A 101 -8.03 2.11 -13.13
CA ALA A 101 -8.86 3.22 -13.60
C ALA A 101 -8.20 3.95 -14.79
N ARG A 102 -6.91 4.25 -14.69
CA ARG A 102 -6.14 4.87 -15.78
C ARG A 102 -6.07 3.99 -17.03
N ALA A 103 -5.85 2.69 -16.86
CA ALA A 103 -5.81 1.75 -17.98
C ALA A 103 -7.15 1.70 -18.73
N ARG A 104 -8.27 1.70 -18.01
CA ARG A 104 -9.62 1.74 -18.61
C ARG A 104 -9.86 3.02 -19.41
N GLN A 105 -9.52 4.18 -18.86
CA GLN A 105 -9.63 5.47 -19.55
C GLN A 105 -8.80 5.51 -20.83
N THR A 106 -7.57 4.98 -20.79
CA THR A 106 -6.70 4.89 -21.98
C THR A 106 -7.33 4.00 -23.07
N LEU A 107 -7.89 2.85 -22.71
CA LEU A 107 -8.57 1.96 -23.67
C LEU A 107 -9.79 2.61 -24.31
N GLU A 108 -10.61 3.31 -23.53
CA GLU A 108 -11.77 4.06 -24.04
C GLU A 108 -11.34 5.16 -25.01
N GLY A 109 -10.28 5.91 -24.68
CA GLY A 109 -9.71 6.92 -25.57
C GLY A 109 -9.18 6.33 -26.89
N LEU A 110 -8.54 5.15 -26.84
CA LEU A 110 -8.09 4.44 -28.03
C LEU A 110 -9.26 3.96 -28.89
N ARG A 111 -10.30 3.39 -28.28
CA ARG A 111 -11.52 2.97 -29.00
C ARG A 111 -12.22 4.14 -29.67
N ALA A 112 -12.34 5.29 -28.99
CA ALA A 112 -12.94 6.48 -29.55
C ALA A 112 -12.13 7.04 -30.74
N ARG A 113 -10.79 7.00 -30.67
CA ARG A 113 -9.92 7.39 -31.79
C ARG A 113 -10.05 6.42 -32.97
N GLY A 114 -10.08 5.11 -32.72
CA GLY A 114 -10.31 4.11 -33.75
C GLY A 114 -11.64 4.29 -34.47
N ALA A 115 -12.72 4.54 -33.73
CA ALA A 115 -14.05 4.80 -34.29
C ALA A 115 -14.10 6.09 -35.14
N ARG A 116 -13.38 7.16 -34.73
CA ARG A 116 -13.25 8.38 -35.54
C ARG A 116 -12.41 8.16 -36.80
N GLY A 117 -11.33 7.40 -36.73
CA GLY A 117 -10.52 7.02 -37.89
C GLY A 117 -11.32 6.20 -38.90
N ALA A 118 -12.15 5.25 -38.44
CA ALA A 118 -13.03 4.45 -39.28
C ALA A 118 -14.18 5.24 -39.93
N ARG A 119 -14.60 6.37 -39.32
CA ARG A 119 -15.56 7.34 -39.89
C ARG A 119 -14.90 8.48 -40.68
N GLY A 120 -13.58 8.41 -40.91
CA GLY A 120 -12.84 9.29 -41.82
C GLY A 120 -13.33 9.18 -43.27
N PRO A 121 -12.75 9.94 -44.23
CA PRO A 121 -13.38 10.33 -45.50
C PRO A 121 -13.90 9.20 -46.42
N ALA A 122 -13.63 7.92 -46.14
CA ALA A 122 -14.26 6.80 -46.83
C ALA A 122 -15.80 6.77 -46.74
N ALA A 123 -16.41 7.46 -45.76
CA ALA A 123 -17.86 7.64 -45.71
C ALA A 123 -18.40 8.78 -46.61
N ARG A 124 -17.53 9.60 -47.22
CA ARG A 124 -17.91 10.65 -48.18
C ARG A 124 -18.03 10.13 -49.63
N ASP A 125 -17.52 8.93 -49.91
CA ASP A 125 -17.59 8.30 -51.24
C ASP A 125 -18.72 7.28 -51.37
N ARG A 126 -19.67 7.23 -50.43
CA ARG A 126 -20.93 6.54 -50.73
C ARG A 126 -21.74 7.50 -51.62
N PRO A 127 -21.91 7.20 -52.92
CA PRO A 127 -22.76 8.03 -53.78
C PRO A 127 -24.15 8.10 -53.15
N PRO A 128 -24.85 9.24 -53.28
CA PRO A 128 -26.25 9.31 -52.86
C PRO A 128 -26.99 8.14 -53.51
N ALA A 129 -27.80 7.43 -52.72
CA ALA A 129 -28.76 6.49 -53.30
C ALA A 129 -29.52 7.27 -54.38
N LEU A 130 -29.49 6.74 -55.61
CA LEU A 130 -30.29 7.28 -56.70
C LEU A 130 -31.72 7.45 -56.18
N PRO A 131 -32.39 8.57 -56.46
CA PRO A 131 -33.80 8.70 -56.12
C PRO A 131 -34.54 7.49 -56.68
N ASP A 132 -35.43 6.93 -55.88
CA ASP A 132 -36.42 5.94 -56.29
C ASP A 132 -37.40 6.64 -57.25
N ASP A 133 -36.92 6.96 -58.46
CA ASP A 133 -37.78 7.34 -59.56
C ASP A 133 -38.18 6.02 -60.24
N VAL A 134 -39.39 5.55 -59.97
CA VAL A 134 -40.45 5.36 -60.97
C VAL A 134 -41.65 4.75 -60.23
N ASP A 135 -42.69 5.57 -60.07
CA ASP A 135 -44.06 5.11 -59.90
C ASP A 135 -44.42 4.15 -61.03
N LEU A 136 -44.61 2.86 -60.70
CA LEU A 136 -45.33 1.91 -61.54
C LEU A 136 -46.64 1.58 -60.83
N GLU A 137 -47.67 2.26 -61.32
CA GLU A 137 -49.13 2.16 -61.16
C GLU A 137 -49.74 1.31 -60.03
N PRO A 138 -50.77 1.86 -59.34
CA PRO A 138 -51.72 1.07 -58.58
C PRO A 138 -52.81 0.57 -59.53
N ASP A 139 -52.68 -0.64 -60.07
CA ASP A 139 -53.78 -1.27 -60.83
C ASP A 139 -54.21 -2.62 -60.20
N ILE A 140 -55.20 -2.48 -59.33
CA ILE A 140 -56.46 -3.25 -59.28
C ILE A 140 -56.36 -4.76 -59.60
N LEU A 141 -56.61 -5.60 -58.58
CA LEU A 141 -57.85 -6.38 -58.47
C LEU A 141 -58.01 -7.02 -57.07
N ASP A 142 -59.04 -6.54 -56.36
CA ASP A 142 -59.83 -7.21 -55.30
C ASP A 142 -60.43 -8.56 -55.77
N PRO A 143 -61.16 -9.35 -54.94
CA PRO A 143 -61.39 -9.30 -53.49
C PRO A 143 -60.96 -10.56 -52.69
#